data_AF-A0A521XB14-F1
#
_entry.id   AF-A0A521XB14-F1
#
_cell.length_a   1.000
_cell.length_b   1.000
_cell.length_c   1.000
_cell.angle_alpha   90.00
_cell.angle_beta   90.00
_cell.angle_gamma   90.00
#
_symmetry.space_group_name_H-M   'P 1'
#
loop_
_entity.id
_entity.type
_entity.pdbx_description
1 polymer ?
#
loop_
_entity_poly.entity_id
_entity_poly.type
_entity_poly.pdbx_seq_one_letter_code
_entity_poly.pdbx_strand_id
1 'polypeptide(L)'
;MVKAENASNFSREIDKPRDHCTVVGMISFTGKDVAPAVRIALHDQQNRGEDGSGIATRSDYSGFFNLYKELGLVAQAFPDGKLEEEQLSGSLAIGHNRYATSGGREKDIEGKRKCLQPYHVGFDKRSLVLAHNGNIPEK
;
A
#
# COMPACT_ATOMS: atom_id res chain seq x y z
N MET A 1 39.27 -45.67 -2.79
CA MET A 1 39.55 -44.21 -2.92
C MET A 1 38.60 -43.66 -3.97
N VAL A 2 37.35 -43.40 -3.57
CA VAL A 2 36.32 -42.80 -4.43
C VAL A 2 36.33 -41.30 -4.14
N LYS A 3 36.51 -40.49 -5.19
CA LYS A 3 36.54 -39.03 -5.08
C LYS A 3 35.18 -38.51 -4.63
N ALA A 4 35.18 -37.67 -3.60
CA ALA A 4 34.01 -36.91 -3.19
C ALA A 4 33.75 -35.80 -4.23
N GLU A 5 32.64 -35.89 -4.94
CA GLU A 5 32.19 -34.85 -5.87
C GLU A 5 31.32 -33.82 -5.13
N ASN A 6 31.78 -32.57 -5.18
CA ASN A 6 31.03 -31.32 -5.18
C ASN A 6 29.87 -31.13 -4.19
N ALA A 7 30.22 -30.82 -2.94
CA ALA A 7 29.38 -30.02 -2.05
C ALA A 7 29.65 -28.51 -2.30
N SER A 8 29.36 -28.02 -3.50
CA SER A 8 29.47 -26.58 -3.80
C SER A 8 28.10 -25.91 -3.71
N ASN A 9 27.94 -25.11 -2.65
CA ASN A 9 27.09 -23.92 -2.59
C ASN A 9 25.57 -24.08 -2.67
N PHE A 10 24.99 -24.85 -1.74
CA PHE A 10 23.66 -24.52 -1.23
C PHE A 10 23.81 -23.57 -0.02
N SER A 11 24.29 -22.34 -0.26
CA SER A 11 23.89 -21.26 0.63
C SER A 11 22.38 -21.10 0.42
N ARG A 12 21.57 -21.70 1.29
CA ARG A 12 20.22 -21.19 1.54
C ARG A 12 20.45 -19.73 1.91
N GLU A 13 20.35 -18.83 0.93
CA GLU A 13 19.94 -17.46 1.22
C GLU A 13 18.68 -17.64 2.05
N ILE A 14 18.80 -17.46 3.36
CA ILE A 14 17.66 -17.25 4.22
C ILE A 14 16.89 -16.14 3.50
N ASP A 15 15.66 -16.44 3.10
CA ASP A 15 14.75 -15.49 2.48
C ASP A 15 14.63 -14.30 3.44
N LYS A 16 15.50 -13.32 3.26
CA LYS A 16 15.51 -12.10 4.06
C LYS A 16 14.21 -11.39 3.71
N PRO A 17 13.52 -10.77 4.69
CA PRO A 17 12.40 -9.90 4.37
C PRO A 17 12.85 -8.93 3.29
N ARG A 18 12.32 -9.08 2.08
CA ARG A 18 12.50 -8.06 1.05
C ARG A 18 11.55 -6.92 1.43
N ASP A 19 12.01 -5.68 1.27
CA ASP A 19 11.16 -4.51 1.50
C ASP A 19 10.03 -4.53 0.50
N HIS A 20 8.88 -5.00 0.97
CA HIS A 20 7.66 -5.13 0.22
C HIS A 20 6.65 -4.11 0.74
N CYS A 21 5.74 -3.69 -0.12
CA CYS A 21 4.73 -2.66 0.16
C CYS A 21 4.10 -2.75 1.55
N THR A 22 3.90 -1.62 2.21
CA THR A 22 3.09 -1.59 3.45
C THR A 22 1.62 -1.69 3.10
N VAL A 23 0.85 -2.47 3.87
CA VAL A 23 -0.62 -2.44 3.89
C VAL A 23 -1.08 -2.21 5.32
N VAL A 24 -1.94 -1.22 5.52
CA VAL A 24 -2.56 -0.90 6.81
C VAL A 24 -4.07 -0.94 6.63
N GLY A 25 -4.79 -1.53 7.59
CA GLY A 25 -6.23 -1.44 7.68
C GLY A 25 -6.63 -1.08 9.11
N MET A 26 -7.56 -0.15 9.27
CA MET A 26 -8.07 0.24 10.58
C MET A 26 -9.59 0.41 10.55
N ILE A 27 -10.25 -0.07 11.61
CA ILE A 27 -11.69 0.09 11.81
C ILE A 27 -11.95 0.56 13.25
N SER A 28 -12.89 1.50 13.40
CA SER A 28 -13.35 2.03 14.67
C SER A 28 -14.80 1.64 14.91
N PHE A 29 -15.04 0.84 15.96
CA PHE A 29 -16.39 0.44 16.37
C PHE A 29 -17.15 1.54 17.12
N THR A 30 -16.49 2.65 17.45
CA THR A 30 -17.10 3.81 18.13
C THR A 30 -17.34 4.98 17.20
N GLY A 31 -17.10 4.81 15.89
CA GLY A 31 -17.30 5.86 14.89
C GLY A 31 -16.20 6.92 14.85
N LYS A 32 -15.13 6.78 15.65
CA LYS A 32 -13.95 7.67 15.59
C LYS A 32 -13.27 7.62 14.24
N ASP A 33 -12.76 8.76 13.80
CA ASP A 33 -11.91 8.86 12.61
C ASP A 33 -10.59 8.11 12.81
N VAL A 34 -10.23 7.28 11.83
CA VAL A 34 -9.02 6.45 11.85
C VAL A 34 -7.97 6.88 10.82
N ALA A 35 -8.29 7.83 9.93
CA ALA A 35 -7.37 8.25 8.88
C ALA A 35 -6.01 8.79 9.41
N PRO A 36 -5.97 9.60 10.49
CA PRO A 36 -4.71 10.08 11.05
C PRO A 36 -3.84 8.94 11.60
N ALA A 37 -4.45 7.94 12.23
CA ALA A 37 -3.74 6.78 12.76
C ALA A 37 -3.19 5.89 11.63
N VAL A 38 -3.93 5.74 10.52
CA VAL A 38 -3.42 5.07 9.32
C VAL A 38 -2.25 5.83 8.70
N ARG A 39 -2.31 7.17 8.60
CA ARG A 39 -1.17 7.99 8.12
C ARG A 39 0.09 7.74 8.95
N ILE A 40 -0.04 7.73 10.29
CA ILE A 40 1.09 7.47 11.19
C ILE A 40 1.62 6.04 11.00
N ALA A 41 0.74 5.04 10.94
CA ALA A 41 1.17 3.65 10.73
C ALA A 41 1.89 3.45 9.39
N LEU A 42 1.47 4.15 8.33
CA LEU A 42 2.18 4.17 7.05
C LEU A 42 3.55 4.84 7.18
N HIS A 43 3.65 5.96 7.88
CA HIS A 43 4.91 6.64 8.13
C HIS A 43 5.90 5.74 8.91
N ASP A 44 5.42 5.02 9.93
CA ASP A 44 6.24 4.10 10.74
C ASP A 44 6.75 2.89 9.94
N GLN A 45 6.12 2.58 8.81
CA GLN A 45 6.54 1.53 7.87
C GLN A 45 6.98 2.13 6.52
N GLN A 46 7.56 3.34 6.53
CA GLN A 46 8.04 4.01 5.31
C GLN A 46 9.18 3.23 4.63
N ASN A 47 10.01 2.53 5.40
CA ASN A 47 11.13 1.71 4.92
C ASN A 47 10.70 0.57 3.98
N ARG A 48 9.41 0.23 3.96
CA ARG A 48 8.80 -0.83 3.14
C ARG A 48 8.22 -0.33 1.81
N GLY A 49 8.35 0.95 1.47
CA GLY A 49 7.90 1.48 0.19
C GLY A 49 8.00 3.00 0.09
N GLU A 50 8.84 3.49 -0.82
CA GLU A 50 9.15 4.92 -0.97
C GLU A 50 8.63 5.53 -2.30
N ASP A 51 8.04 4.72 -3.17
CA ASP A 51 7.59 5.16 -4.49
C ASP A 51 6.34 6.04 -4.44
N GLY A 52 5.46 5.78 -3.48
CA GLY A 52 4.17 6.45 -3.36
C GLY A 52 3.31 5.86 -2.26
N SER A 53 2.37 6.66 -1.80
CA SER A 53 1.51 6.35 -0.66
C SER A 53 0.05 6.65 -1.02
N GLY A 54 -0.88 5.88 -0.46
CA GLY A 54 -2.30 6.07 -0.68
C GLY A 54 -3.12 5.68 0.54
N ILE A 55 -4.24 6.40 0.74
CA ILE A 55 -5.21 6.14 1.81
C ILE A 55 -6.61 6.21 1.19
N ALA A 56 -7.42 5.22 1.54
CA ALA A 56 -8.85 5.24 1.30
C ALA A 56 -9.59 5.23 2.64
N THR A 57 -10.66 6.02 2.76
CA THR A 57 -11.51 6.07 3.95
C THR A 57 -12.97 5.88 3.60
N ARG A 58 -13.75 5.47 4.60
CA ARG A 58 -15.21 5.44 4.52
C ARG A 58 -15.81 5.96 5.81
N SER A 59 -16.63 7.00 5.69
CA SER A 59 -17.30 7.66 6.80
C SER A 59 -18.56 6.93 7.27
N ASP A 60 -19.31 6.31 6.36
CA ASP A 60 -20.59 5.66 6.65
C ASP A 60 -20.82 4.37 5.82
N TYR A 61 -22.03 3.82 5.88
CA TYR A 61 -22.40 2.63 5.11
C TYR A 61 -23.05 2.95 3.75
N SER A 62 -22.89 4.18 3.23
CA SER A 62 -23.47 4.61 1.94
C SER A 62 -22.93 3.85 0.73
N GLY A 63 -21.77 3.17 0.90
CA GLY A 63 -21.11 2.43 -0.16
C GLY A 63 -20.10 3.25 -0.95
N PHE A 64 -19.75 4.47 -0.51
CA PHE A 64 -18.72 5.30 -1.14
C PHE A 64 -17.44 5.34 -0.31
N PHE A 65 -16.29 5.43 -0.98
CA PHE A 65 -14.99 5.64 -0.35
C PHE A 65 -14.38 6.93 -0.89
N ASN A 66 -13.72 7.68 -0.01
CA ASN A 66 -12.78 8.71 -0.43
C ASN A 66 -11.41 8.05 -0.59
N LEU A 67 -10.71 8.34 -1.68
CA LEU A 67 -9.40 7.75 -1.99
C LEU A 67 -8.49 8.84 -2.52
N TYR A 68 -7.32 8.98 -1.90
CA TYR A 68 -6.23 9.78 -2.42
C TYR A 68 -4.94 8.98 -2.42
N LYS A 69 -4.13 9.20 -3.46
CA LYS A 69 -2.84 8.55 -3.65
C LYS A 69 -1.88 9.44 -4.43
N GLU A 70 -0.63 9.47 -4.00
CA GLU A 70 0.41 10.33 -4.56
C GLU A 70 1.76 9.64 -4.53
N LEU A 71 2.63 10.00 -5.48
CA LEU A 71 4.01 9.53 -5.52
C LEU A 71 4.83 10.12 -4.37
N GLY A 72 5.87 9.40 -3.97
CA GLY A 72 6.79 9.78 -2.91
C GLY A 72 6.41 9.30 -1.51
N LEU A 73 7.15 9.83 -0.54
CA LEU A 73 7.05 9.45 0.86
C LEU A 73 5.70 9.85 1.45
N VAL A 74 5.29 9.19 2.54
CA VAL A 74 4.04 9.51 3.27
C VAL A 74 3.98 10.99 3.66
N ALA A 75 5.10 11.58 4.09
CA ALA A 75 5.18 13.00 4.45
C ALA A 75 5.00 13.96 3.25
N GLN A 76 5.31 13.51 2.04
CA GLN A 76 5.13 14.29 0.80
C GLN A 76 3.72 14.11 0.23
N ALA A 77 3.19 12.89 0.29
CA ALA A 77 1.84 12.57 -0.16
C ALA A 77 0.76 13.10 0.81
N PHE A 78 1.04 13.12 2.11
CA PHE A 78 0.11 13.51 3.16
C PHE A 78 0.73 14.51 4.15
N PRO A 79 1.11 15.72 3.68
CA PRO A 79 1.48 16.80 4.58
C PRO A 79 0.32 17.16 5.51
N ASP A 80 0.61 17.96 6.54
CA ASP A 80 -0.43 18.39 7.47
C ASP A 80 -1.55 19.15 6.74
N GLY A 81 -2.80 18.83 7.08
CA GLY A 81 -3.99 19.35 6.39
C GLY A 81 -4.43 18.56 5.15
N LYS A 82 -3.60 17.63 4.64
CA LYS A 82 -3.93 16.90 3.39
C LYS A 82 -5.07 15.91 3.55
N LEU A 83 -5.21 15.30 4.74
CA LEU A 83 -6.33 14.40 5.01
C LEU A 83 -7.66 15.16 4.96
N GLU A 84 -7.68 16.39 5.47
CA GLU A 84 -8.84 17.27 5.47
C GLU A 84 -9.16 17.81 4.07
N GLU A 85 -8.13 18.25 3.32
CA GLU A 85 -8.26 18.74 1.94
C GLU A 85 -8.90 17.67 1.03
N GLU A 86 -8.44 16.42 1.15
CA GLU A 86 -8.92 15.28 0.36
C GLU A 86 -10.14 14.58 0.97
N GLN A 87 -10.71 15.14 2.04
CA GLN A 87 -11.87 14.60 2.74
C GLN A 87 -11.68 13.15 3.23
N LEU A 88 -10.45 12.76 3.51
CA LEU A 88 -10.07 11.46 4.05
C LEU A 88 -10.37 11.41 5.55
N SER A 89 -11.62 11.12 5.86
CA SER A 89 -12.08 10.87 7.23
C SER A 89 -13.01 9.66 7.25
N GLY A 90 -13.11 9.00 8.40
CA GLY A 90 -14.11 7.97 8.63
C GLY A 90 -13.71 6.89 9.61
N SER A 91 -14.66 6.02 9.92
CA SER A 91 -14.47 4.92 10.88
C SER A 91 -13.79 3.69 10.29
N LEU A 92 -13.53 3.68 8.98
CA LEU A 92 -12.82 2.63 8.26
C LEU A 92 -11.79 3.26 7.33
N ALA A 93 -10.56 2.76 7.33
CA ALA A 93 -9.54 3.17 6.38
C ALA A 93 -8.60 2.04 5.99
N ILE A 94 -8.09 2.11 4.76
CA ILE A 94 -7.04 1.25 4.22
C ILE A 94 -5.93 2.17 3.70
N GLY A 95 -4.68 1.86 4.04
CA GLY A 95 -3.49 2.56 3.60
C GLY A 95 -2.50 1.64 2.90
N HIS A 96 -1.69 2.19 2.01
CA HIS A 96 -0.63 1.45 1.33
C HIS A 96 0.59 2.33 1.01
N ASN A 97 1.80 1.80 1.27
CA ASN A 97 3.05 2.37 0.73
C ASN A 97 3.59 1.44 -0.34
N ARG A 98 3.85 1.98 -1.52
CA ARG A 98 4.35 1.22 -2.67
C ARG A 98 5.87 1.15 -2.66
N TYR A 99 6.39 -0.05 -2.84
CA TYR A 99 7.77 -0.29 -3.27
C TYR A 99 7.77 -0.67 -4.76
N ALA A 100 8.74 -0.20 -5.53
CA ALA A 100 8.84 -0.50 -6.96
C ALA A 100 9.02 -2.01 -7.17
N THR A 101 8.01 -2.69 -7.69
CA THR A 101 8.14 -4.09 -8.13
C THR A 101 8.48 -4.17 -9.61
N SER A 102 8.93 -5.34 -10.07
CA SER A 102 9.40 -5.58 -11.43
C SER A 102 8.38 -5.28 -12.54
N GLY A 103 7.09 -5.21 -12.23
CA GLY A 103 6.00 -4.82 -13.13
C GLY A 103 5.74 -3.30 -13.19
N GLY A 104 6.34 -2.52 -12.29
CA GLY A 104 6.25 -1.06 -12.22
C GLY A 104 7.18 -0.30 -13.16
N ARG A 105 7.36 -0.77 -14.40
CA ARG A 105 8.30 -0.19 -15.38
C ARG A 105 7.75 1.02 -16.14
N GLU A 106 6.61 1.54 -15.70
CA GLU A 106 6.03 2.78 -16.21
C GLU A 106 7.08 3.91 -16.07
N LYS A 107 7.49 4.47 -17.20
CA LYS A 107 8.57 5.47 -17.25
C LYS A 107 8.04 6.87 -17.00
N ASP A 108 6.81 7.14 -17.40
CA ASP A 108 6.16 8.43 -17.21
C ASP A 108 5.49 8.52 -15.82
N ILE A 109 5.20 9.75 -15.40
CA ILE A 109 4.64 10.04 -14.07
C ILE A 109 3.23 9.47 -13.95
N GLU A 110 2.43 9.55 -15.01
CA GLU A 110 1.03 9.13 -15.01
C GLU A 110 0.89 7.61 -14.84
N GLY A 111 1.69 6.84 -15.56
CA GLY A 111 1.75 5.39 -15.43
C GLY A 111 2.17 4.97 -14.02
N LYS A 112 3.17 5.64 -13.42
CA LYS A 112 3.56 5.39 -12.03
C LYS A 112 2.43 5.64 -11.05
N ARG A 113 1.66 6.73 -11.23
CA ARG A 113 0.48 7.04 -10.39
C ARG A 113 -0.62 5.98 -10.52
N LYS A 114 -0.83 5.42 -11.72
CA LYS A 114 -1.81 4.32 -11.93
C LYS A 114 -1.45 3.07 -11.15
N CYS A 115 -0.15 2.81 -10.94
CA CYS A 115 0.31 1.69 -10.14
C CYS A 115 0.14 1.87 -8.62
N LEU A 116 -0.22 3.08 -8.14
CA LEU A 116 -0.41 3.33 -6.71
C LEU A 116 -1.69 2.66 -6.19
N GLN A 117 -1.59 2.18 -4.96
CA GLN A 117 -2.66 1.54 -4.20
C GLN A 117 -3.03 2.41 -2.98
N PRO A 118 -4.24 2.26 -2.41
CA PRO A 118 -5.28 1.25 -2.71
C PRO A 118 -5.92 1.37 -4.10
N TYR A 119 -6.35 0.24 -4.66
CA TYR A 119 -7.20 0.19 -5.84
C TYR A 119 -8.66 0.31 -5.42
N HIS A 120 -9.44 1.04 -6.21
CA HIS A 120 -10.88 1.19 -6.03
C HIS A 120 -11.62 0.70 -7.28
N VAL A 121 -12.65 -0.13 -7.07
CA VAL A 121 -13.55 -0.60 -8.12
C VAL A 121 -14.98 -0.42 -7.63
N GLY A 122 -15.79 0.31 -8.41
CA GLY A 122 -17.22 0.46 -8.17
C GLY A 122 -18.05 -0.49 -9.03
N PHE A 123 -19.12 -1.06 -8.47
CA PHE A 123 -20.13 -1.83 -9.19
C PHE A 123 -21.53 -1.53 -8.63
N ASP A 124 -22.38 -0.89 -9.43
CA ASP A 124 -23.72 -0.44 -9.02
C ASP A 124 -23.66 0.37 -7.70
N LYS A 125 -24.36 -0.05 -6.65
CA LYS A 125 -24.36 0.59 -5.32
C LYS A 125 -23.30 0.04 -4.36
N ARG A 126 -22.25 -0.58 -4.89
CA ARG A 126 -21.18 -1.21 -4.11
C ARG A 126 -19.82 -0.72 -4.58
N SER A 127 -18.89 -0.64 -3.64
CA SER A 127 -17.49 -0.34 -3.90
C SER A 127 -16.62 -1.37 -3.20
N LEU A 128 -15.51 -1.70 -3.85
CA LEU A 128 -14.43 -2.50 -3.31
C LEU A 128 -13.17 -1.65 -3.33
N VAL A 129 -12.52 -1.55 -2.18
CA VAL A 129 -11.17 -1.02 -2.06
C VAL A 129 -10.24 -2.13 -1.63
N LEU A 130 -9.13 -2.28 -2.33
CA LEU A 130 -8.15 -3.34 -2.13
C LEU A 130 -6.73 -2.77 -2.12
N ALA A 131 -5.94 -3.18 -1.14
CA ALA A 131 -4.49 -3.02 -1.13
C ALA A 131 -3.85 -4.39 -0.93
N HIS A 132 -2.72 -4.64 -1.59
CA HIS A 132 -2.02 -5.91 -1.50
C HIS A 132 -0.51 -5.71 -1.39
N ASN A 133 0.14 -6.60 -0.65
CA ASN A 133 1.57 -6.77 -0.66
C ASN A 133 1.86 -8.13 -1.30
N GLY A 134 2.49 -8.13 -2.47
CA GLY A 134 2.87 -9.34 -3.18
C GLY A 134 2.80 -9.19 -4.69
N ASN A 135 3.06 -10.29 -5.39
CA ASN A 135 2.95 -10.40 -6.84
C ASN A 135 1.97 -11.54 -7.19
N ILE A 136 1.08 -11.32 -8.15
CA ILE A 136 0.21 -12.36 -8.70
C ILE A 136 0.88 -12.84 -9.99
N PRO A 137 1.53 -14.02 -10.01
CA PRO A 137 2.12 -14.53 -11.24
C PRO A 137 1.02 -14.95 -12.22
N GLU A 138 1.17 -14.58 -13.48
CA GLU A 138 0.44 -15.24 -14.57
C GLU A 138 0.98 -16.68 -14.70
N LYS A 139 0.07 -17.63 -14.94
CA LYS A 139 0.45 -19.01 -15.22
C LYS A 139 0.94 -19.16 -16.66
#